data_AF-J9QU98-F1
#
_entry.id   AF-J9QU98-F1
#
_cell.length_a   1.000
_cell.length_b   1.000
_cell.length_c   1.000
_cell.angle_alpha   90.00
_cell.angle_beta   90.00
_cell.angle_gamma   90.00
#
_symmetry.space_group_name_H-M   'P 1'
#
loop_
_entity.id
_entity.type
_entity.pdbx_description
1 polymer ?
#
loop_
_entity_poly.entity_id
_entity_poly.type
_entity_poly.pdbx_seq_one_letter_code
_entity_poly.pdbx_strand_id
1 'polypeptide(L)' 'MDAIMNPQEEFIFRSKLPDIYIPKNLPLHSYVLENLSNHSSKPCLINGANGDVYTYADVELTARRVA' A
#
# COMPACT_ATOMS: atom_id res chain seq x y z
N MET A 1 39.13 -23.76 -27.10
CA MET A 1 37.73 -24.05 -27.47
C MET A 1 36.89 -23.23 -26.52
N ASP A 2 36.76 -21.94 -26.81
CA ASP A 2 35.94 -21.04 -26.01
C ASP A 2 34.58 -20.97 -26.69
N ALA A 3 33.58 -21.56 -26.03
CA ALA A 3 32.21 -21.50 -26.49
C ALA A 3 31.74 -20.04 -26.40
N ILE A 4 31.47 -19.43 -27.56
CA ILE A 4 30.79 -18.14 -27.64
C ILE A 4 29.39 -18.35 -27.05
N MET A 5 29.18 -17.94 -25.80
CA MET A 5 27.84 -17.85 -25.24
C MET A 5 27.10 -16.78 -26.03
N ASN A 6 26.18 -17.19 -26.90
CA ASN A 6 25.15 -16.29 -27.40
C ASN A 6 24.40 -15.76 -26.17
N PRO A 7 24.37 -14.43 -25.92
CA PRO A 7 23.51 -13.90 -24.87
C PRO A 7 22.08 -14.32 -25.20
N GLN A 8 21.45 -15.09 -24.30
CA GLN A 8 20.04 -15.44 -24.42
C GLN A 8 19.24 -14.13 -24.48
N GLU A 9 18.43 -13.95 -25.53
CA GLU A 9 17.55 -12.79 -25.64
C GLU A 9 16.55 -12.81 -24.46
N GLU A 10 16.60 -11.78 -23.62
CA GLU A 10 15.72 -11.66 -22.46
C GLU A 10 14.46 -10.87 -22.83
N PHE A 11 13.29 -11.50 -22.64
CA PHE A 11 11.99 -10.87 -22.88
C PHE A 11 11.40 -10.35 -21.57
N ILE A 12 11.53 -9.04 -21.32
CA ILE A 12 10.98 -8.37 -20.14
C ILE A 12 9.63 -7.75 -20.48
N PHE A 13 8.58 -8.22 -19.81
CA PHE A 13 7.25 -7.63 -19.90
C PHE A 13 6.98 -6.72 -18.70
N ARG A 14 6.29 -5.61 -18.95
CA ARG A 14 5.87 -4.65 -17.91
C ARG A 14 4.42 -4.24 -18.12
N SER A 15 3.86 -3.57 -17.11
CA SER A 15 2.52 -3.00 -17.20
C SER A 15 2.39 -2.06 -18.39
N LYS A 16 1.20 -2.02 -18.99
CA LYS A 16 0.81 -1.01 -20.00
C LYS A 16 0.54 0.36 -19.37
N LEU A 17 0.32 0.42 -18.06
CA LEU A 17 0.18 1.69 -17.34
C LEU A 17 1.55 2.34 -17.18
N PRO A 18 1.62 3.69 -17.17
CA PRO A 18 2.86 4.40 -16.92
C PRO A 18 3.35 4.15 -15.49
N ASP A 19 4.65 4.35 -15.28
CA ASP A 19 5.20 4.37 -13.93
C ASP A 19 4.60 5.53 -13.14
N ILE A 20 4.45 5.31 -11.83
CA ILE A 20 3.99 6.32 -10.88
C ILE A 20 5.07 6.55 -9.82
N TYR A 21 5.00 7.71 -9.17
CA TYR A 21 5.82 7.96 -7.99
C TYR A 21 5.37 7.05 -6.84
N ILE A 22 6.34 6.37 -6.20
CA ILE A 22 6.13 5.58 -5.00
C ILE A 22 7.15 6.04 -3.96
N PRO A 23 6.72 6.61 -2.81
CA PRO A 23 7.66 6.97 -1.76
C PRO A 23 8.31 5.71 -1.17
N LYS A 24 9.64 5.73 -1.04
CA LYS A 24 10.44 4.58 -0.53
C LYS A 24 10.98 4.79 0.89
N ASN A 25 10.64 5.92 1.49
CA ASN A 25 11.15 6.40 2.77
C ASN A 25 10.03 6.66 3.80
N LEU A 26 8.79 6.22 3.51
CA LEU A 26 7.69 6.31 4.46
C LEU A 26 7.44 4.96 5.16
N PRO A 27 7.24 4.94 6.49
CA PRO A 27 6.69 3.79 7.17
C PRO A 27 5.30 3.43 6.60
N LEU A 28 4.98 2.14 6.60
CA LEU A 28 3.74 1.65 6.00
C LEU A 28 2.48 2.32 6.59
N HIS A 29 2.39 2.44 7.91
CA HIS A 29 1.23 3.07 8.57
C HIS A 29 1.09 4.55 8.21
N SER A 30 2.21 5.26 8.00
CA SER A 30 2.20 6.65 7.54
C SER A 30 1.71 6.75 6.10
N TYR A 31 2.13 5.84 5.22
CA TYR A 31 1.72 5.85 3.81
C TYR A 31 0.22 5.52 3.63
N VAL A 32 -0.26 4.44 4.24
CA VAL A 32 -1.67 4.01 4.07
C VAL A 32 -2.67 4.97 4.72
N LEU A 33 -2.24 5.78 5.70
CA LEU A 33 -3.06 6.81 6.37
C LEU A 33 -2.67 8.24 5.97
N GLU A 34 -1.84 8.45 4.95
CA GLU A 34 -1.31 9.77 4.57
C GLU A 34 -2.42 10.79 4.28
N ASN A 35 -3.50 10.33 3.63
CA ASN A 35 -4.63 11.18 3.22
C ASN A 35 -5.83 11.11 4.18
N LEU A 36 -5.61 10.67 5.42
CA LEU A 36 -6.65 10.50 6.45
C LEU A 36 -7.55 11.73 6.63
N SER A 37 -6.97 12.94 6.57
CA SER A 37 -7.68 14.20 6.79
C SER A 37 -8.86 14.42 5.84
N ASN A 38 -8.84 13.80 4.66
CA ASN A 38 -9.88 13.96 3.64
C ASN A 38 -11.15 13.14 3.95
N HIS A 39 -11.06 12.16 4.85
CA HIS A 39 -12.14 11.19 5.10
C HIS A 39 -12.13 10.62 6.52
N SER A 40 -11.62 11.37 7.49
CA SER A 40 -11.42 10.92 8.88
C SER A 40 -12.69 10.35 9.54
N SER A 41 -13.86 10.94 9.29
CA SER A 41 -15.14 10.49 9.84
C SER A 41 -15.84 9.39 9.03
N LYS A 42 -15.29 8.98 7.87
CA LYS A 42 -15.89 7.90 7.07
C LYS A 42 -15.68 6.54 7.76
N PRO A 43 -16.59 5.57 7.56
CA PRO A 43 -16.37 4.19 7.96
C PRO A 43 -15.07 3.64 7.34
N CYS A 44 -14.22 3.01 8.16
CA CYS A 44 -12.98 2.36 7.75
C CYS A 44 -13.09 0.84 7.87
N LEU A 45 -13.42 0.37 9.08
CA LEU A 45 -13.62 -1.05 9.37
C LEU A 45 -15.06 -1.27 9.81
N ILE A 46 -15.73 -2.22 9.19
CA ILE A 46 -17.09 -2.61 9.50
C ILE A 46 -17.07 -4.11 9.79
N ASN A 47 -17.41 -4.49 11.01
CA ASN A 47 -17.53 -5.89 11.38
C ASN A 47 -18.93 -6.40 10.96
N GLY A 48 -18.98 -7.23 9.92
CA GLY A 48 -20.23 -7.75 9.38
C GLY A 48 -21.00 -8.69 10.31
N ALA A 49 -20.38 -9.25 11.34
CA ALA A 49 -21.03 -10.21 12.23
C ALA A 49 -21.85 -9.53 13.34
N ASN A 50 -21.40 -8.39 13.87
CA ASN A 50 -22.04 -7.69 14.98
C ASN A 50 -22.43 -6.23 14.68
N GLY A 51 -22.00 -5.69 13.54
CA GLY A 51 -22.32 -4.32 13.12
C GLY A 51 -21.41 -3.25 13.71
N ASP A 52 -20.32 -3.60 14.41
CA ASP A 52 -19.36 -2.61 14.91
C ASP A 52 -18.73 -1.83 13.74
N VAL A 53 -18.63 -0.52 13.89
CA VAL A 53 -18.04 0.38 12.89
C VAL A 53 -16.97 1.24 13.54
N TYR A 54 -15.80 1.27 12.92
CA TYR A 54 -14.70 2.16 13.27
C TYR A 54 -14.45 3.11 12.11
N THR A 55 -14.41 4.41 12.39
CA THR A 55 -14.03 5.42 11.40
C THR A 55 -12.54 5.39 11.12
N TYR A 56 -12.10 6.04 10.05
CA TYR A 56 -10.66 6.17 9.78
C TYR A 56 -9.91 6.88 10.92
N ALA A 57 -10.54 7.84 11.59
CA ALA A 57 -9.98 8.49 12.78
C ALA A 57 -9.85 7.53 13.97
N ASP A 58 -10.85 6.67 14.19
CA ASP A 58 -10.81 5.68 15.28
C ASP A 58 -9.65 4.69 15.08
N VAL A 59 -9.46 4.23 13.84
CA VAL A 59 -8.39 3.28 13.47
C VAL A 59 -7.01 3.89 13.66
N GLU A 60 -6.78 5.12 13.20
CA GLU A 60 -5.48 5.80 13.38
C GLU A 60 -5.13 6.00 14.86
N LEU A 61 -6.10 6.51 15.64
CA LEU A 61 -5.91 6.74 17.06
C LEU A 61 -5.67 5.45 17.83
N THR A 62 -6.41 4.39 17.48
CA THR A 62 -6.27 3.09 18.14
C THR A 62 -4.95 2.42 17.79
N ALA A 63 -4.49 2.51 16.53
CA ALA A 63 -3.19 1.97 16.13
C ALA A 63 -2.03 2.59 16.94
N ARG A 64 -2.06 3.91 17.18
CA ARG A 64 -1.07 4.60 18.03
C ARG A 64 -1.13 4.19 19.51
N ARG A 65 -2.30 3.78 20.01
CA ARG A 65 -2.47 3.33 21.39
C ARG A 65 -1.98 1.90 21.61
N VAL A 66 -1.98 1.08 20.56
CA VAL A 66 -1.57 -0.33 20.61
C VAL A 66 -0.05 -0.49 20.43
N ALA A 67 0.59 0.42 19.69
CA ALA A 67 2.04 0.46 19.49
C ALA A 67 2.81 0.64 20.81
#